data_AF-A0A7C5TSB7-F1
#
_entry.id   AF-A0A7C5TSB7-F1
#
_cell.length_a   1.000
_cell.length_b   1.000
_cell.length_c   1.000
_cell.angle_alpha   90.00
_cell.angle_beta   90.00
_cell.angle_gamma   90.00
#
_symmetry.space_group_name_H-M   'P 1'
#
loop_
_entity.id
_entity.type
_entity.pdbx_description
1 polymer ?
#
loop_
_entity_poly.entity_id
_entity_poly.type
_entity_poly.pdbx_seq_one_letter_code
_entity_poly.pdbx_strand_id
1 'polypeptide(L)'
;MILLLFSLGSWSVILAKWRELGTARRASDAFLKSFRKATRLNEVVDIASKHRKSPLATLFQAGYAELGAQIRVAQRRGAAEEGHRIRSLEGVQRALQRAAGAERERLGRALPFLAPTASVTPFIGLFGTVWGIMNTFRAIGATGS
;
A
#
# COMPACT_ATOMS: atom_id res chain seq x y z
N MET A 1 13.03 31.41 0.98
CA MET A 1 13.70 30.23 1.57
C MET A 1 12.72 29.17 2.05
N ILE A 2 11.64 29.52 2.78
CA ILE A 2 10.61 28.57 3.25
C ILE A 2 9.88 27.79 2.12
N LEU A 3 9.62 28.44 0.97
CA LEU A 3 8.98 27.79 -0.20
C LEU A 3 9.86 26.70 -0.85
N LEU A 4 11.18 26.87 -0.85
CA LEU A 4 12.12 25.89 -1.38
C LEU A 4 12.18 24.63 -0.49
N LEU A 5 12.16 24.81 0.83
CA LEU A 5 12.15 23.70 1.79
C LEU A 5 10.87 22.85 1.68
N PHE A 6 9.71 23.49 1.51
CA PHE A 6 8.44 22.78 1.31
C PHE A 6 8.40 22.00 -0.02
N SER A 7 8.96 22.57 -1.09
CA SER A 7 9.07 21.92 -2.40
C SER A 7 9.98 20.67 -2.35
N LEU A 8 11.15 20.78 -1.71
CA LEU A 8 12.04 19.63 -1.50
C LEU A 8 11.39 18.55 -0.63
N GLY A 9 10.65 18.94 0.41
CA GLY A 9 9.91 18.00 1.27
C GLY A 9 8.87 17.18 0.49
N SER A 10 8.09 17.84 -0.39
CA SER A 10 7.10 17.18 -1.24
C SER A 10 7.74 16.17 -2.20
N TRP A 11 8.82 16.56 -2.89
CA TRP A 11 9.56 15.68 -3.79
C TRP A 11 10.18 14.47 -3.07
N SER A 12 10.67 14.67 -1.84
CA SER A 12 11.20 13.58 -1.00
C SER A 12 10.13 12.54 -0.67
N VAL A 13 8.92 12.99 -0.28
CA VAL A 13 7.79 12.09 0.01
C VAL A 13 7.32 11.35 -1.25
N ILE A 14 7.24 12.04 -2.39
CA ILE A 14 6.86 11.43 -3.68
C ILE A 14 7.87 10.35 -4.08
N LEU A 15 9.17 10.65 -4.04
CA LEU A 15 10.23 9.69 -4.36
C LEU A 15 10.24 8.50 -3.40
N ALA A 16 10.04 8.74 -2.10
CA ALA A 16 9.95 7.68 -1.10
C ALA A 16 8.76 6.76 -1.35
N LYS A 17 7.56 7.31 -1.59
CA LYS A 17 6.37 6.51 -1.89
C LYS A 17 6.44 5.78 -3.21
N TRP A 18 7.03 6.39 -4.24
CA TRP A 18 7.25 5.74 -5.53
C TRP A 18 8.20 4.55 -5.40
N ARG A 19 9.29 4.70 -4.63
CA ARG A 19 10.21 3.59 -4.32
C ARG A 19 9.55 2.50 -3.48
N GLU A 20 8.75 2.86 -2.48
CA GLU A 20 8.05 1.90 -1.62
C GLU A 20 7.04 1.06 -2.42
N LEU A 21 6.20 1.70 -3.24
CA LEU A 21 5.23 1.05 -4.11
C LEU A 21 5.91 0.19 -5.18
N GLY A 22 6.98 0.70 -5.80
CA GLY A 22 7.76 -0.05 -6.79
C GLY A 22 8.41 -1.30 -6.19
N THR A 23 8.95 -1.20 -4.97
CA THR A 23 9.54 -2.33 -4.24
C THR A 23 8.49 -3.36 -3.87
N ALA A 24 7.34 -2.92 -3.33
CA ALA A 24 6.23 -3.79 -2.96
C ALA A 24 5.68 -4.55 -4.18
N ARG A 25 5.59 -3.89 -5.34
CA ARG A 25 5.10 -4.50 -6.58
C ARG A 25 6.07 -5.53 -7.13
N ARG A 26 7.37 -5.21 -7.21
CA ARG A 26 8.41 -6.16 -7.62
C ARG A 26 8.47 -7.39 -6.71
N ALA A 27 8.39 -7.19 -5.39
CA ALA A 27 8.37 -8.28 -4.42
C ALA A 27 7.11 -9.15 -4.55
N SER A 28 5.96 -8.54 -4.87
CA SER A 28 4.71 -9.26 -5.14
C SER A 28 4.81 -10.11 -6.40
N ASP A 29 5.32 -9.55 -7.50
CA ASP A 29 5.48 -10.28 -8.76
C ASP A 29 6.46 -11.46 -8.61
N ALA A 30 7.56 -11.26 -7.88
CA ALA A 30 8.51 -12.33 -7.55
C ALA A 30 7.85 -13.44 -6.73
N PHE A 31 7.10 -13.07 -5.69
CA PHE A 31 6.34 -14.03 -4.88
C PHE A 31 5.31 -14.79 -5.73
N LEU A 32 4.57 -14.11 -6.60
CA LEU A 32 3.50 -14.70 -7.40
C LEU A 32 4.05 -15.69 -8.45
N LYS A 33 5.22 -15.40 -9.04
CA LYS A 33 5.94 -16.34 -9.91
C LYS A 33 6.35 -17.61 -9.17
N SER A 34 6.86 -17.48 -7.95
CA SER A 34 7.27 -18.63 -7.13
C SER A 34 6.07 -19.41 -6.59
N PHE A 35 5.00 -18.71 -6.20
CA PHE A 35 3.73 -19.28 -5.76
C PHE A 35 3.11 -20.18 -6.85
N ARG A 36 3.09 -19.71 -8.11
CA ARG A 36 2.55 -20.48 -9.24
C ARG A 36 3.35 -21.73 -9.57
N LYS A 37 4.63 -21.78 -9.21
CA LYS A 37 5.52 -22.93 -9.43
C LYS A 37 5.50 -23.93 -8.28
N ALA A 38 5.15 -23.48 -7.08
CA ALA A 38 5.12 -24.33 -5.90
C ALA A 38 3.99 -25.35 -6.00
N THR A 39 4.32 -26.61 -5.76
CA THR A 39 3.35 -27.71 -5.77
C THR A 39 2.84 -28.01 -4.36
N ARG A 40 3.56 -27.57 -3.32
CA ARG A 40 3.25 -27.82 -1.90
C ARG A 40 3.06 -26.50 -1.14
N LEU A 41 2.03 -26.44 -0.30
CA LEU A 41 1.78 -25.26 0.55
C LEU A 41 2.96 -24.90 1.46
N ASN A 42 3.70 -25.89 1.96
CA ASN A 42 4.83 -25.66 2.87
C ASN A 42 6.01 -24.95 2.17
N GLU A 43 6.23 -25.19 0.88
CA GLU A 43 7.24 -24.48 0.10
C GLU A 43 6.89 -23.00 -0.02
N VAL A 44 5.61 -22.70 -0.20
CA VAL A 44 5.11 -21.32 -0.29
C VAL A 44 5.30 -20.58 1.04
N VAL A 45 5.19 -21.24 2.19
CA VAL A 45 5.44 -20.63 3.50
C VAL A 45 6.89 -20.17 3.64
N ASP A 46 7.85 -21.01 3.22
CA ASP A 46 9.27 -20.65 3.25
C ASP A 46 9.57 -19.50 2.28
N ILE A 47 9.02 -19.55 1.07
CA ILE A 47 9.14 -18.47 0.07
C ILE A 47 8.52 -17.16 0.57
N ALA A 48 7.36 -17.22 1.24
CA ALA A 48 6.68 -16.07 1.83
C ALA A 48 7.54 -15.45 2.94
N SER A 49 8.21 -16.27 3.76
CA SER A 49 9.08 -15.79 4.84
C SER A 49 10.27 -14.97 4.31
N LYS A 50 10.79 -15.34 3.14
CA LYS A 50 11.87 -14.63 2.43
C LYS A 50 11.41 -13.34 1.74
N HIS A 51 10.11 -13.18 1.50
CA HIS A 51 9.52 -12.03 0.79
C HIS A 51 8.65 -11.14 1.70
N ARG A 52 9.09 -10.82 2.93
CA ARG A 52 8.33 -9.96 3.88
C ARG A 52 7.93 -8.58 3.35
N LYS A 53 8.61 -8.06 2.33
CA LYS A 53 8.26 -6.77 1.69
C LYS A 53 7.08 -6.89 0.71
N SER A 54 6.63 -8.11 0.39
CA SER A 54 5.50 -8.39 -0.48
C SER A 54 4.20 -8.42 0.31
N PRO A 55 3.23 -7.52 0.02
CA PRO A 55 1.90 -7.58 0.60
C PRO A 55 1.20 -8.92 0.36
N LEU A 56 1.49 -9.57 -0.79
CA LEU A 56 0.92 -10.86 -1.14
C LEU A 56 1.45 -11.99 -0.26
N ALA A 57 2.72 -11.92 0.14
CA ALA A 57 3.33 -12.89 1.06
C ALA A 57 2.73 -12.76 2.47
N THR A 58 2.48 -11.54 2.93
CA THR A 58 1.76 -11.28 4.19
C THR A 58 0.35 -11.87 4.16
N LEU A 59 -0.37 -11.69 3.05
CA LEU A 59 -1.70 -12.26 2.85
C LEU A 59 -1.69 -13.78 2.94
N PHE A 60 -0.75 -14.42 2.25
CA PHE A 60 -0.63 -15.88 2.24
C PHE A 60 -0.33 -16.42 3.65
N GLN A 61 0.59 -15.77 4.39
CA GLN A 61 0.90 -16.17 5.77
C GLN A 61 -0.31 -16.05 6.70
N ALA A 62 -1.10 -14.96 6.57
CA ALA A 62 -2.31 -14.78 7.37
C ALA A 62 -3.36 -15.86 7.06
N GLY A 63 -3.57 -16.19 5.78
CA GLY A 63 -4.49 -17.26 5.38
C GLY A 63 -4.01 -18.65 5.85
N TYR A 64 -2.72 -18.93 5.76
CA TYR A 64 -2.13 -20.20 6.20
C TYR A 64 -2.20 -20.38 7.72
N ALA A 65 -1.92 -19.31 8.49
CA ALA A 65 -2.04 -19.34 9.94
C ALA A 65 -3.47 -19.61 10.40
N GLU A 66 -4.46 -19.00 9.74
CA GLU A 66 -5.88 -19.23 10.01
C GLU A 66 -6.32 -20.67 9.68
N LEU A 67 -5.87 -21.21 8.53
CA LEU A 67 -6.07 -22.63 8.19
C LEU A 67 -5.55 -23.56 9.29
N GLY A 68 -4.32 -23.34 9.74
CA GLY A 68 -3.70 -24.13 10.80
C GLY A 68 -4.43 -24.01 12.14
N ALA A 69 -4.90 -22.80 12.50
CA ALA A 69 -5.67 -22.58 13.72
C ALA A 69 -7.01 -23.32 13.70
N GLN A 70 -7.73 -23.28 12.57
CA GLN A 70 -9.02 -23.94 12.44
C GLN A 70 -8.91 -25.47 12.48
N ILE A 71 -7.86 -26.05 11.89
CA ILE A 71 -7.59 -27.50 11.97
C ILE A 71 -7.34 -27.93 13.43
N ARG A 72 -6.56 -27.16 14.19
CA ARG A 72 -6.29 -27.45 15.61
C ARG A 72 -7.55 -27.34 16.47
N VAL A 73 -8.39 -26.35 16.21
CA VAL A 73 -9.67 -26.17 16.93
C VAL A 73 -10.65 -27.29 16.61
N ALA A 74 -10.72 -27.73 15.35
CA ALA A 74 -11.55 -28.86 14.93
C ALA A 74 -11.11 -30.17 15.61
N GLN A 75 -9.79 -30.43 15.67
CA GLN A 75 -9.24 -31.60 16.38
C GLN A 75 -9.54 -31.59 17.89
N ARG A 76 -9.48 -30.41 18.54
CA ARG A 76 -9.77 -30.28 19.98
C ARG A 76 -11.24 -30.46 20.33
N ARG A 77 -12.16 -30.22 19.39
CA ARG A 77 -13.61 -30.31 19.62
C ARG A 77 -14.20 -31.71 19.42
N GLY A 78 -13.39 -32.72 19.09
CA GLY A 78 -13.87 -34.10 18.94
C GLY A 78 -14.97 -34.28 17.89
N ALA A 79 -15.11 -33.35 16.94
CA ALA A 79 -16.18 -33.36 15.94
C ALA A 79 -15.84 -34.34 14.81
N ALA A 80 -16.00 -35.63 15.09
CA ALA A 80 -15.79 -36.72 14.14
C ALA A 80 -17.03 -37.04 13.28
N GLU A 81 -18.20 -36.45 13.53
CA GLU A 81 -19.45 -37.02 12.98
C GLU A 81 -20.17 -36.25 11.87
N GLU A 82 -19.76 -35.03 11.51
CA GLU A 82 -20.33 -34.35 10.32
C GLU A 82 -19.25 -34.18 9.26
N GLY A 83 -19.26 -35.16 8.34
CA GLY A 83 -18.18 -35.49 7.41
C GLY A 83 -17.53 -34.30 6.71
N HIS A 84 -16.19 -34.33 6.68
CA HIS A 84 -15.25 -33.94 5.61
C HIS A 84 -15.54 -32.74 4.69
N ARG A 85 -16.55 -31.92 4.96
CA ARG A 85 -16.83 -30.71 4.19
C ARG A 85 -16.04 -29.59 4.83
N ILE A 86 -15.13 -29.08 4.03
CA ILE A 86 -14.37 -27.85 4.18
C ILE A 86 -15.33 -26.72 4.63
N ARG A 87 -15.62 -26.62 5.93
CA ARG A 87 -16.34 -25.47 6.54
C ARG A 87 -15.44 -24.23 6.61
N SER A 88 -14.13 -24.41 6.42
CA SER A 88 -13.10 -23.40 6.71
C SER A 88 -12.84 -22.39 5.58
N LEU A 89 -13.35 -22.61 4.37
CA LEU A 89 -13.09 -21.71 3.23
C LEU A 89 -13.60 -20.29 3.49
N GLU A 90 -14.77 -20.14 4.10
CA GLU A 90 -15.28 -18.82 4.50
C GLU A 90 -14.43 -18.14 5.58
N GLY A 91 -13.96 -18.88 6.58
CA GLY A 91 -13.12 -18.33 7.65
C GLY A 91 -11.77 -17.85 7.11
N VAL A 92 -11.17 -18.62 6.21
CA VAL A 92 -9.93 -18.27 5.50
C VAL A 92 -10.15 -17.07 4.59
N GLN A 93 -11.27 -17.03 3.85
CA GLN A 93 -11.64 -15.89 3.02
C GLN A 93 -11.80 -14.61 3.85
N ARG A 94 -12.45 -14.68 5.02
CA ARG A 94 -12.57 -13.53 5.94
C ARG A 94 -11.21 -13.09 6.49
N ALA A 95 -10.33 -14.03 6.84
CA ALA A 95 -8.97 -13.70 7.29
C ALA A 95 -8.15 -13.02 6.18
N LEU A 96 -8.23 -13.53 4.95
CA LEU A 96 -7.59 -12.93 3.77
C LEU A 96 -8.16 -11.53 3.47
N GLN A 97 -9.48 -11.33 3.56
CA GLN A 97 -10.11 -10.03 3.37
C GLN A 97 -9.65 -9.02 4.43
N ARG A 98 -9.56 -9.42 5.71
CA ARG A 98 -9.01 -8.59 6.79
C ARG A 98 -7.55 -8.22 6.55
N ALA A 99 -6.73 -9.20 6.20
CA ALA A 99 -5.32 -8.97 5.87
C ALA A 99 -5.17 -8.03 4.65
N ALA A 100 -6.05 -8.17 3.65
CA ALA A 100 -6.05 -7.30 2.47
C ALA A 100 -6.44 -5.87 2.80
N GLY A 101 -7.41 -5.67 3.70
CA GLY A 101 -7.75 -4.35 4.24
C GLY A 101 -6.57 -3.71 4.95
N ALA A 102 -5.93 -4.45 5.87
CA ALA A 102 -4.78 -3.96 6.63
C ALA A 102 -3.58 -3.58 5.73
N GLU A 103 -3.26 -4.39 4.72
CA GLU A 103 -2.21 -4.04 3.76
C GLU A 103 -2.59 -2.82 2.91
N ARG A 104 -3.84 -2.71 2.44
CA ARG A 104 -4.29 -1.51 1.70
C ARG A 104 -4.14 -0.24 2.54
N GLU A 105 -4.49 -0.29 3.81
CA GLU A 105 -4.34 0.84 4.72
C GLU A 105 -2.86 1.17 4.99
N ARG A 106 -2.01 0.15 5.16
CA ARG A 106 -0.55 0.32 5.30
C ARG A 106 0.07 1.01 4.09
N LEU A 107 -0.25 0.54 2.88
CA LEU A 107 0.25 1.17 1.65
C LEU A 107 -0.35 2.58 1.46
N GLY A 108 -1.61 2.76 1.86
CA GLY A 108 -2.35 4.01 1.75
C GLY A 108 -1.99 5.09 2.78
N ARG A 109 -1.21 4.79 3.82
CA ARG A 109 -1.00 5.68 4.99
C ARG A 109 -0.45 7.09 4.68
N ALA A 110 0.24 7.30 3.55
CA ALA A 110 0.68 8.65 3.15
C ALA A 110 -0.23 9.32 2.10
N LEU A 111 -1.21 8.61 1.52
CA LEU A 111 -2.14 9.20 0.55
C LEU A 111 -2.97 10.35 1.14
N PRO A 112 -3.43 10.31 2.42
CA PRO A 112 -4.16 11.42 3.02
C PRO A 112 -3.33 12.71 3.14
N PHE A 113 -2.00 12.64 3.16
CA PHE A 113 -1.12 13.80 3.15
C PHE A 113 -0.87 14.34 1.73
N LEU A 114 -0.80 13.44 0.75
CA LEU A 114 -0.63 13.77 -0.66
C LEU A 114 -1.91 14.35 -1.29
N ALA A 115 -3.10 13.92 -0.84
CA ALA A 115 -4.37 14.33 -1.42
C ALA A 115 -4.65 15.86 -1.31
N PRO A 116 -4.50 16.51 -0.14
CA PRO A 116 -4.60 17.97 -0.03
C PRO A 116 -3.54 18.67 -0.87
N THR A 117 -2.30 18.15 -0.88
CA THR A 117 -1.21 18.72 -1.68
C THR A 117 -1.57 18.75 -3.16
N ALA A 118 -2.14 17.66 -3.70
CA ALA A 118 -2.60 17.60 -5.09
C ALA A 118 -3.73 18.60 -5.38
N SER A 119 -4.66 18.80 -4.43
CA SER A 119 -5.77 19.74 -4.59
C SER A 119 -5.36 21.21 -4.45
N VAL A 120 -4.35 21.52 -3.63
CA VAL A 120 -3.91 22.90 -3.35
C VAL A 120 -2.89 23.41 -4.38
N THR A 121 -2.13 22.50 -5.02
CA THR A 121 -1.08 22.85 -6.00
C THR A 121 -1.55 23.76 -7.15
N PRO A 122 -2.72 23.55 -7.80
CA PRO A 122 -3.20 24.43 -8.85
C PRO A 122 -3.44 25.88 -8.39
N PHE A 123 -3.92 26.06 -7.16
CA PHE A 123 -4.19 27.39 -6.59
C PHE A 123 -2.90 28.15 -6.28
N ILE A 124 -1.84 27.45 -5.82
CA ILE A 124 -0.51 28.05 -5.63
C ILE A 124 0.06 28.50 -6.99
N GLY A 125 -0.10 27.70 -8.05
CA GLY A 125 0.31 28.05 -9.41
C GLY A 125 -0.41 29.29 -9.93
N LEU A 126 -1.74 29.35 -9.76
CA LEU A 126 -2.55 30.50 -10.15
C LEU A 126 -2.19 31.76 -9.35
N PHE A 127 -1.93 31.64 -8.05
CA PHE A 127 -1.48 32.77 -7.23
C PHE A 127 -0.15 33.34 -7.75
N GLY A 128 0.80 32.47 -8.12
CA GLY A 128 2.09 32.88 -8.68
C GLY A 128 1.95 33.65 -10.01
N THR A 129 1.04 33.22 -10.90
CA THR A 129 0.81 33.93 -12.16
C THR A 129 0.16 35.30 -11.95
N VAL A 130 -0.83 35.39 -11.05
CA VAL A 130 -1.48 36.67 -10.70
C VAL A 130 -0.48 37.65 -10.08
N TRP A 131 0.33 37.18 -9.13
CA TRP A 131 1.35 38.00 -8.49
C TRP A 131 2.39 38.52 -9.50
N GLY A 132 2.85 37.66 -10.41
CA GLY A 132 3.77 38.04 -11.48
C GLY A 132 3.21 39.13 -12.39
N ILE A 133 1.96 38.96 -12.82
CA ILE A 133 1.26 39.96 -13.66
C ILE A 133 1.13 41.29 -12.91
N MET A 134 0.70 41.27 -11.64
CA MET A 134 0.57 42.48 -10.82
C MET A 134 1.91 43.22 -10.70
N ASN A 135 3.01 42.50 -10.51
CA ASN A 135 4.33 43.10 -10.41
C ASN A 135 4.78 43.72 -11.74
N THR A 136 4.51 43.06 -12.87
CA THR A 136 4.78 43.61 -14.21
C THR A 136 3.99 44.90 -14.46
N PHE A 137 2.70 44.92 -14.12
CA PHE A 137 1.88 46.13 -14.25
C PHE A 137 2.36 47.26 -13.33
N ARG A 138 2.78 46.96 -12.09
CA ARG A 138 3.41 47.94 -11.20
C ARG A 138 4.71 48.49 -11.76
N ALA A 139 5.57 47.64 -12.32
CA ALA A 139 6.83 48.06 -12.94
C ALA A 139 6.58 48.97 -14.15
N ILE A 140 5.63 48.60 -15.03
CA ILE A 140 5.24 49.44 -16.17
C ILE A 140 4.69 50.79 -15.69
N GLY A 141 3.82 50.80 -14.69
CA GLY A 141 3.26 52.03 -14.11
C GLY A 141 4.30 52.93 -13.45
N ALA A 142 5.36 52.36 -12.87
CA ALA A 142 6.46 53.12 -12.25
C ALA A 142 7.52 53.61 -13.23
N THR A 143 7.65 52.96 -14.40
CA THR A 143 8.63 53.33 -15.44
C THR A 143 8.02 54.22 -16.52
N GLY A 144 6.69 54.24 -16.62
CA GLY A 144 5.92 55.04 -17.59
C GLY A 144 5.43 56.39 -17.07
N SER A 145 5.99 56.90 -15.96
CA SER A 145 5.82 58.29 -15.50
C SER A 145 6.96 59.18 -15.97
#